data_AF-A0A821VLL3-F1
#
_entry.id   AF-A0A821VLL3-F1
#
_cell.length_a   1.000
_cell.length_b   1.000
_cell.length_c   1.000
_cell.angle_alpha   90.00
_cell.angle_beta   90.00
_cell.angle_gamma   90.00
#
_symmetry.space_group_name_H-M   'P 1'
#
loop_
_entity.id
_entity.type
_entity.pdbx_description
1 polymer ?
#
loop_
_entity_poly.entity_id
_entity_poly.type
_entity_poly.pdbx_seq_one_letter_code
_entity_poly.pdbx_strand_id
1 'polypeptide(L)'
;ITITGTDFSTTTCENIVLIGSSYKCPITNATSTQITCQIGKSSSLNAKSIQSFNVIRDRQGTLSNDGLIQFQFQAKITNVS
;
A
#
# COMPACT_ATOMS: atom_id res chain seq x y z
N ILE A 1 -1.94 -6.24 1.39
CA ILE A 1 -0.63 -5.94 0.78
C ILE A 1 0.42 -6.13 1.85
N THR A 2 1.44 -6.92 1.55
CA THR A 2 2.60 -7.11 2.43
C THR A 2 3.80 -6.45 1.78
N ILE A 3 4.44 -5.55 2.53
CA ILE A 3 5.57 -4.74 2.09
C ILE A 3 6.75 -5.19 2.94
N THR A 4 7.82 -5.66 2.31
CA THR A 4 9.04 -6.08 2.99
C THR A 4 10.14 -5.03 2.79
N GLY A 5 10.93 -4.78 3.85
CA GLY A 5 12.03 -3.84 3.82
C GLY A 5 12.85 -3.93 5.11
N THR A 6 13.51 -2.84 5.46
CA THR A 6 14.27 -2.70 6.70
C THR A 6 14.00 -1.32 7.31
N ASP A 7 14.28 -1.19 8.61
CA ASP A 7 14.20 0.08 9.37
C ASP A 7 12.82 0.77 9.36
N PHE A 8 11.76 0.00 9.12
CA PHE A 8 10.39 0.49 9.32
C PHE A 8 10.15 0.76 10.81
N SER A 9 9.23 1.69 11.11
CA SER A 9 8.79 1.84 12.49
C SER A 9 7.94 0.64 12.87
N THR A 10 8.09 0.15 14.09
CA THR A 10 7.15 -0.82 14.67
C THR A 10 5.84 -0.16 15.10
N THR A 11 5.80 1.18 15.19
CA THR A 11 4.59 1.96 15.43
C THR A 11 3.86 2.19 14.11
N THR A 12 2.63 1.69 13.98
CA THR A 12 1.86 1.77 12.72
C THR A 12 1.60 3.20 12.25
N CYS A 13 1.25 4.12 13.16
CA CYS A 13 0.94 5.52 12.83
C CYS A 13 2.14 6.31 12.32
N GLU A 14 3.36 5.86 12.62
CA GLU A 14 4.59 6.47 12.14
C GLU A 14 4.96 6.01 10.73
N ASN A 15 4.27 5.01 10.19
CA ASN A 15 4.43 4.57 8.81
C ASN A 15 3.27 5.09 7.96
N ILE A 16 3.58 5.55 6.75
CA ILE A 16 2.60 6.03 5.78
C ILE A 16 2.87 5.30 4.47
N VAL A 17 1.87 4.55 3.99
CA VAL A 17 1.93 3.87 2.68
C VAL A 17 1.05 4.65 1.72
N LEU A 18 1.65 5.20 0.65
CA LEU A 18 0.95 5.91 -0.42
C LEU A 18 0.95 5.07 -1.69
N ILE A 19 -0.22 4.99 -2.31
CA ILE A 19 -0.46 4.29 -3.56
C ILE A 19 -1.00 5.31 -4.58
N GLY A 20 -0.32 5.42 -5.71
CA GLY A 20 -0.62 6.43 -6.72
C GLY A 20 -0.42 7.84 -6.17
N SER A 21 -1.21 8.79 -6.67
CA SER A 21 -1.07 10.20 -6.32
C SER A 21 -1.72 10.60 -5.00
N SER A 22 -2.67 9.83 -4.46
CA SER A 22 -3.51 10.30 -3.34
C SER A 22 -4.00 9.24 -2.36
N TYR A 23 -3.85 7.94 -2.65
CA TYR A 23 -4.43 6.92 -1.77
C TYR A 23 -3.47 6.54 -0.64
N LYS A 24 -3.82 6.87 0.60
CA LYS A 24 -3.14 6.36 1.79
C LYS A 24 -3.69 4.99 2.17
N CYS A 25 -2.86 3.95 2.07
CA CYS A 25 -3.25 2.59 2.44
C CYS A 25 -3.32 2.45 3.97
N PRO A 26 -4.47 2.04 4.55
CA PRO A 26 -4.58 1.73 5.97
C PRO A 26 -3.63 0.60 6.39
N ILE A 27 -2.70 0.91 7.29
CA ILE A 27 -1.75 -0.07 7.85
C ILE A 27 -2.44 -0.84 8.98
N THR A 28 -2.31 -2.17 8.93
CA THR A 28 -2.90 -3.11 9.89
C THR A 28 -1.85 -3.73 10.80
N ASN A 29 -0.60 -3.85 10.34
CA ASN A 29 0.52 -4.34 11.12
C ASN A 29 1.83 -3.72 10.64
N ALA A 30 2.76 -3.47 11.56
CA ALA A 30 4.09 -2.96 11.26
C ALA A 30 5.16 -3.61 12.15
N THR A 31 6.23 -4.08 11.53
CA THR A 31 7.47 -4.54 12.16
C THR A 31 8.63 -3.79 11.53
N SER A 32 9.85 -3.94 12.06
CA SER A 32 11.05 -3.32 11.47
C SER A 32 11.35 -3.76 10.04
N THR A 33 10.79 -4.89 9.59
CA THR A 33 11.05 -5.45 8.26
C THR A 33 9.81 -5.69 7.41
N GLN A 34 8.60 -5.48 7.98
CA GLN A 34 7.36 -5.74 7.27
C GLN A 34 6.26 -4.76 7.64
N ILE A 35 5.58 -4.22 6.63
CA ILE A 35 4.33 -3.46 6.80
C ILE A 35 3.23 -4.21 6.07
N THR A 36 2.10 -4.41 6.75
CA THR A 36 0.89 -4.97 6.13
C THR A 36 -0.19 -3.90 6.06
N CYS A 37 -0.69 -3.62 4.87
CA CYS A 37 -1.76 -2.66 4.64
C CYS A 37 -2.91 -3.27 3.83
N GLN A 38 -4.13 -2.78 4.04
CA GLN A 38 -5.33 -3.28 3.36
C GLN A 38 -5.98 -2.19 2.53
N ILE A 39 -6.14 -2.44 1.23
CA ILE A 39 -6.90 -1.55 0.36
C ILE A 39 -8.39 -1.66 0.71
N GLY A 40 -9.00 -0.53 1.03
CA GLY A 40 -10.43 -0.42 1.26
C GLY A 40 -11.22 -0.64 -0.04
N LYS A 41 -12.39 -1.28 0.06
CA LYS A 41 -13.27 -1.57 -1.09
C LYS A 41 -13.71 -0.31 -1.86
N SER A 42 -13.72 0.84 -1.19
CA SER A 42 -14.08 2.15 -1.76
C SER A 42 -12.87 2.93 -2.30
N SER A 43 -11.69 2.31 -2.43
CA SER A 43 -10.52 2.99 -2.99
C SER A 43 -10.78 3.39 -4.44
N SER A 44 -10.37 4.61 -4.82
CA SER A 44 -10.39 5.08 -6.22
C SER A 44 -9.28 4.47 -7.09
N LEU A 45 -8.55 3.48 -6.57
CA LEU A 45 -7.47 2.82 -7.28
C LEU A 45 -8.02 2.05 -8.50
N ASN A 46 -7.50 2.37 -9.67
CA ASN A 46 -7.89 1.72 -10.91
C ASN A 46 -7.09 0.44 -11.12
N ALA A 47 -7.80 -0.70 -11.21
CA ALA A 47 -7.24 -2.03 -11.43
C ALA A 47 -6.59 -2.26 -12.81
N LYS A 48 -6.57 -1.27 -13.70
CA LYS A 48 -5.91 -1.30 -15.00
C LYS A 48 -4.67 -0.41 -15.07
N SER A 49 -4.43 0.40 -14.04
CA SER A 49 -3.35 1.39 -14.03
C SER A 49 -2.18 0.91 -13.19
N ILE A 50 -0.96 1.15 -13.68
CA ILE A 50 0.25 1.09 -12.88
C ILE A 50 0.25 2.30 -11.95
N GLN A 51 0.51 2.08 -10.66
CA GLN A 51 0.57 3.12 -9.65
C GLN A 51 1.96 3.16 -9.02
N SER A 52 2.43 4.36 -8.71
CA SER A 52 3.60 4.55 -7.85
C SER A 52 3.31 4.06 -6.44
N PHE A 53 4.33 3.56 -5.75
CA PHE A 53 4.19 3.03 -4.40
C PHE A 53 5.27 3.61 -3.49
N ASN A 54 4.87 4.34 -2.45
CA ASN A 54 5.80 5.03 -1.57
C ASN A 54 5.54 4.65 -0.11
N VAL A 55 6.61 4.45 0.65
CA VAL A 55 6.57 4.29 2.12
C VAL A 55 7.28 5.49 2.74
N ILE A 56 6.64 6.14 3.69
CA ILE A 56 7.18 7.32 4.38
C ILE A 56 7.16 7.03 5.87
N ARG A 57 8.24 7.37 6.57
CA ARG A 57 8.23 7.46 8.03
C ARG A 57 7.89 8.88 8.44
N ASP A 58 6.88 9.03 9.30
CA ASP A 58 6.50 10.34 9.82
C ASP A 58 7.73 10.99 10.49
N ARG A 59 7.99 12.25 10.13
CA ARG A 59 9.11 13.08 10.62
C ARG A 59 10.54 12.63 10.31
N GLN A 60 10.77 11.55 9.55
CA GLN A 60 12.14 11.10 9.18
C GLN A 60 12.45 11.13 7.67
N GLY A 61 11.52 11.63 6.85
CA GLY A 61 11.70 11.72 5.39
C GLY A 61 11.18 10.49 4.64
N THR A 62 11.42 10.46 3.33
CA THR A 62 10.90 9.44 2.41
C THR A 62 11.77 8.18 2.45
N LEU A 63 11.19 7.03 2.80
CA LEU A 63 11.81 5.74 2.52
C LEU A 63 11.46 5.40 1.06
N SER A 64 12.23 5.95 0.11
CA SER A 64 11.93 5.78 -1.31
C SER A 64 11.94 4.30 -1.69
N ASN A 65 10.77 3.80 -2.08
CA ASN A 65 10.63 2.55 -2.81
C ASN A 65 10.45 2.94 -4.28
N ASP A 66 11.45 2.65 -5.11
CA ASP A 66 11.41 2.93 -6.56
C ASP A 66 10.59 1.87 -7.32
N GLY A 67 9.50 1.39 -6.70
CA GLY A 67 8.68 0.28 -7.18
C GLY A 67 7.37 0.73 -7.81
N LEU A 68 7.07 0.17 -8.97
CA LEU A 68 5.75 0.25 -9.61
C LEU A 68 4.91 -0.96 -9.18
N ILE A 69 3.65 -0.74 -8.81
CA ILE A 69 2.69 -1.82 -8.59
C ILE A 69 1.54 -1.74 -9.58
N GLN A 70 1.18 -2.88 -10.17
CA GLN A 70 -0.03 -3.02 -10.97
C GLN A 70 -1.04 -3.84 -10.19
N PHE A 71 -2.23 -3.27 -9.98
CA PHE A 71 -3.34 -4.03 -9.42
C PHE A 71 -3.92 -4.93 -10.51
N GLN A 72 -4.20 -6.19 -10.18
CA GLN A 72 -5.12 -7.03 -10.96
C GLN A 72 -6.30 -7.38 -10.06
N PHE A 73 -7.45 -6.77 -10.33
CA PHE A 73 -8.67 -7.15 -9.63
C PHE A 73 -9.20 -8.43 -10.28
N GLN A 74 -9.14 -9.56 -9.57
CA GLN A 74 -9.82 -10.77 -10.02
C GLN A 74 -11.32 -10.57 -9.77
N ALA A 75 -12.05 -10.16 -10.80
CA ALA A 75 -13.50 -10.15 -10.76
C ALA A 75 -13.99 -11.60 -10.60
N LYS A 76 -14.65 -11.88 -9.48
CA LYS A 76 -15.37 -13.15 -9.29
C LYS A 76 -16.77 -12.99 -9.84
N ILE A 77 -17.01 -13.49 -11.05
CA ILE A 77 -18.35 -13.59 -11.63
C ILE A 77 -19.09 -14.70 -10.87
N THR A 78 -20.14 -14.35 -10.12
CA THR A 78 -20.93 -15.31 -9.33
C THR A 78 -22.18 -15.80 -10.06
N ASN A 79 -22.70 -15.04 -11.03
CA ASN A 79 -23.79 -15.45 -11.93
C ASN A 79 -23.71 -14.65 -13.24
N VAL A 80 -24.15 -15.27 -14.33
CA VAL A 80 -24.44 -14.64 -15.62
C VAL A 80 -25.83 -15.12 -16.02
N SER A 81 -26.75 -14.20 -16.26
CA SER A 81 -28.11 -14.49 -16.76
C SER A 81 -28.17 -14.45 -18.27
#